data_AF-A0A9W5PD98-F1
#
_entry.id   AF-A0A9W5PD98-F1
#
_cell.length_a   1.000
_cell.length_b   1.000
_cell.length_c   1.000
_cell.angle_alpha   90.00
_cell.angle_beta   90.00
_cell.angle_gamma   90.00
#
_symmetry.space_group_name_H-M   'P 1'
#
loop_
_entity.id
_entity.type
_entity.pdbx_description
1 polymer ?
#
loop_
_entity_poly.entity_id
_entity_poly.type
_entity_poly.pdbx_seq_one_letter_code
_entity_poly.pdbx_strand_id
1 'polypeptide(L)'
;MENEGRNLFCNRWELNDQEFFKDNSVVEGAVFANHLKTNQYYTIFVELQAYPFGQAVDLVQTYEEFEFVDSDYELVLLLADSSYVSIYCKDRNVIEKLFINALKNDSEEVQLITDDNDTRTGLTV
;
A
#
# COMPACT_ATOMS: atom_id res chain seq x y z
N MET A 1 15.97 17.11 -9.63
CA MET A 1 15.24 17.68 -8.49
C MET A 1 13.78 17.66 -8.86
N GLU A 2 12.95 17.31 -7.88
CA GLU A 2 11.48 17.33 -7.86
C GLU A 2 10.77 15.99 -8.11
N ASN A 3 10.10 15.56 -7.02
CA ASN A 3 9.03 14.56 -6.90
C ASN A 3 9.36 13.10 -6.57
N GLU A 4 10.56 12.80 -6.05
CA GLU A 4 10.80 11.52 -5.38
C GLU A 4 10.49 11.62 -3.88
N GLY A 5 9.41 10.98 -3.43
CA GLY A 5 9.33 10.48 -2.05
C GLY A 5 8.43 11.24 -1.07
N ARG A 6 7.22 11.63 -1.48
CA ARG A 6 6.31 12.34 -0.57
C ARG A 6 4.95 11.68 -0.40
N ASN A 7 4.93 10.35 -0.33
CA ASN A 7 3.68 9.61 -0.12
C ASN A 7 3.53 9.25 1.35
N LEU A 8 2.34 9.44 1.91
CA LEU A 8 2.03 9.14 3.31
C LEU A 8 1.51 7.72 3.45
N PHE A 9 2.08 6.87 4.31
CA PHE A 9 1.61 5.49 4.56
C PHE A 9 0.88 5.39 5.92
N CYS A 10 -0.26 4.69 5.99
CA CYS A 10 -1.05 4.46 7.20
C CYS A 10 -1.29 2.96 7.43
N ASN A 11 -0.93 2.41 8.59
CA ASN A 11 -1.22 1.02 8.99
C ASN A 11 -2.49 0.96 9.86
N ARG A 12 -3.28 -0.11 9.67
CA ARG A 12 -4.56 -0.35 10.37
C ARG A 12 -4.56 -1.56 11.33
N TRP A 13 -3.49 -2.37 11.46
CA TRP A 13 -3.43 -3.51 12.39
C TRP A 13 -2.02 -3.79 13.01
N GLU A 14 -2.02 -4.44 14.19
CA GLU A 14 -0.87 -4.58 15.11
C GLU A 14 0.33 -5.37 14.54
N LEU A 15 1.52 -4.76 14.66
CA LEU A 15 2.84 -5.37 14.50
C LEU A 15 3.50 -5.48 15.89
N ASN A 16 3.71 -6.70 16.40
CA ASN A 16 4.58 -6.97 17.57
C ASN A 16 6.00 -7.29 17.03
N ASP A 17 7.17 -6.90 17.59
CA ASP A 17 7.61 -6.24 18.83
C ASP A 17 8.42 -4.95 18.55
N GLN A 18 8.37 -4.43 17.32
CA GLN A 18 8.87 -3.09 16.99
C GLN A 18 7.84 -2.44 16.08
N GLU A 19 6.93 -1.65 16.66
CA GLU A 19 5.87 -0.90 15.97
C GLU A 19 6.46 -0.05 14.84
N PHE A 20 6.47 -0.60 13.63
CA PHE A 20 6.82 0.13 12.40
C PHE A 20 5.84 1.28 12.14
N PHE A 21 4.59 1.07 12.56
CA PHE A 21 3.55 2.07 12.62
C PHE A 21 2.86 1.96 13.97
N LYS A 22 2.64 3.10 14.64
CA LYS A 22 1.59 3.17 15.66
C LYS A 22 0.23 3.14 14.97
N ASP A 23 -0.79 2.62 15.62
CA ASP A 23 -2.16 2.63 15.09
C ASP A 23 -2.55 4.01 14.58
N ASN A 24 -3.05 4.08 13.34
CA ASN A 24 -3.48 5.31 12.68
C ASN A 24 -2.39 6.38 12.49
N SER A 25 -1.11 5.97 12.43
CA SER A 25 -0.01 6.91 12.19
C SER A 25 0.25 7.15 10.70
N VAL A 26 0.46 8.43 10.38
CA VAL A 26 0.84 8.92 9.07
C VAL A 26 2.36 9.05 9.03
N VAL A 27 3.02 8.37 8.10
CA VAL A 27 4.49 8.42 7.95
C VAL A 27 4.88 8.96 6.59
N GLU A 28 5.81 9.91 6.55
CA GLU A 28 6.38 10.43 5.30
C GLU A 28 7.11 9.35 4.51
N GLY A 29 6.95 9.35 3.19
CA GLY A 29 7.49 8.29 2.32
C GLY A 29 9.00 8.11 2.40
N ALA A 30 9.76 9.20 2.61
CA ALA A 30 11.20 9.11 2.81
C ALA A 30 11.58 8.38 4.12
N VAL A 31 10.82 8.65 5.18
CA VAL A 31 10.99 8.01 6.50
C VAL A 31 10.59 6.54 6.40
N PHE A 32 9.44 6.25 5.79
CA PHE A 32 8.98 4.89 5.52
C PHE A 32 10.01 4.07 4.73
N ALA A 33 10.51 4.61 3.62
CA ALA A 33 11.52 3.95 2.79
C ALA A 33 12.83 3.72 3.53
N ASN A 34 13.25 4.63 4.41
CA ASN A 34 14.44 4.44 5.24
C ASN A 34 14.24 3.29 6.22
N HIS A 35 13.10 3.27 6.92
CA HIS A 35 12.79 2.21 7.87
C HIS A 35 12.71 0.82 7.22
N LEU A 36 12.17 0.71 5.99
CA LEU A 36 12.15 -0.55 5.22
C LEU A 36 13.57 -1.05 4.86
N LYS A 37 14.53 -0.15 4.68
CA LYS A 37 15.91 -0.49 4.33
C LYS A 37 16.79 -0.85 5.52
N THR A 38 16.48 -0.30 6.70
CA THR A 38 17.35 -0.42 7.88
C THR A 38 16.95 -1.54 8.83
N ASN A 39 15.73 -2.06 8.72
CA ASN A 39 15.18 -3.04 9.66
C ASN A 39 14.54 -4.23 8.92
N GLN A 40 14.34 -5.33 9.63
CA GLN A 40 13.56 -6.48 9.17
C GLN A 40 12.22 -6.48 9.91
N TYR A 41 11.13 -6.67 9.17
CA TYR A 41 9.77 -6.71 9.70
C TYR A 41 9.14 -8.07 9.42
N TYR A 42 8.33 -8.53 10.37
CA TYR A 42 7.43 -9.66 10.18
C TYR A 42 6.03 -9.11 9.96
N THR A 43 5.36 -9.52 8.88
CA THR A 43 4.06 -8.97 8.48
C THR A 43 2.98 -10.04 8.50
N ILE A 44 1.90 -9.79 9.25
CA ILE A 44 0.74 -10.67 9.36
C ILE A 44 -0.41 -10.08 8.54
N PHE A 45 -0.96 -8.94 8.96
CA PHE A 45 -1.93 -8.17 8.18
C PHE A 45 -1.46 -6.73 8.08
N VAL A 46 -1.27 -6.26 6.85
CA VAL A 46 -0.81 -4.90 6.59
C VAL A 46 -1.68 -4.30 5.51
N GLU A 47 -2.31 -3.19 5.86
CA GLU A 47 -3.01 -2.32 4.92
C GLU A 47 -2.28 -0.99 4.92
N LEU A 48 -1.72 -0.58 3.79
CA LEU A 48 -1.09 0.72 3.62
C LEU A 48 -1.73 1.49 2.48
N GLN A 49 -2.05 2.75 2.73
CA GLN A 49 -2.58 3.68 1.74
C GLN A 49 -1.56 4.79 1.55
N ALA A 50 -1.27 5.17 0.31
CA ALA A 50 -0.31 6.19 -0.07
C ALA A 50 -1.04 7.46 -0.53
N TYR A 51 -0.82 8.60 0.14
CA TYR A 51 -1.46 9.88 -0.23
C TYR A 51 -0.48 10.88 -0.85
N PRO A 52 -0.92 11.75 -1.77
CA PRO A 52 -0.13 12.88 -2.27
C PRO A 52 0.36 13.78 -1.14
N PHE A 53 1.51 14.39 -1.35
CA PHE A 53 2.09 15.28 -0.36
C PHE A 53 1.24 16.52 -0.10
N GLY A 54 1.03 16.84 1.17
CA GLY A 54 0.36 18.07 1.59
C GLY A 54 -1.16 18.02 1.48
N GLN A 55 -1.74 16.89 1.08
CA GLN A 55 -3.16 16.63 1.27
C GLN A 55 -3.43 16.15 2.71
N ALA A 56 -4.62 16.48 3.20
CA ALA A 56 -5.10 15.95 4.46
C ALA A 56 -5.37 14.45 4.30
N VAL A 57 -4.90 13.65 5.26
CA VAL A 57 -5.24 12.22 5.30
C VAL A 57 -6.59 12.10 5.99
N ASP A 58 -7.63 11.92 5.19
CA ASP A 58 -8.96 11.57 5.70
C ASP A 58 -8.94 10.08 6.09
N LEU A 59 -8.82 9.81 7.39
CA LEU A 59 -8.89 8.46 7.98
C LEU A 59 -10.30 7.84 7.90
N VAL A 60 -11.16 8.31 6.99
CA VAL A 60 -12.59 7.93 6.90
C VAL A 60 -12.72 6.44 6.54
N GLN A 61 -13.70 5.78 7.18
CA GLN A 61 -13.78 4.33 7.43
C GLN A 61 -14.74 3.54 6.52
N THR A 62 -15.20 4.06 5.38
CA THR A 62 -16.34 3.45 4.66
C THR A 62 -15.97 2.82 3.32
N TYR A 63 -15.41 1.62 3.37
CA TYR A 63 -15.04 0.83 2.20
C TYR A 63 -16.20 0.53 1.25
N GLU A 64 -16.38 1.38 0.25
CA GLU A 64 -17.02 1.06 -1.03
C GLU A 64 -15.99 1.25 -2.14
N GLU A 65 -16.00 0.39 -3.16
CA GLU A 65 -15.11 0.40 -4.34
C GLU A 65 -15.04 1.78 -5.04
N PHE A 66 -16.13 2.54 -4.96
CA PHE A 66 -16.25 3.91 -5.44
C PHE A 66 -15.36 4.90 -4.69
N GLU A 67 -15.02 4.63 -3.42
CA GLU A 67 -14.08 5.45 -2.67
C GLU A 67 -12.66 5.34 -3.21
N PHE A 68 -12.18 4.22 -3.78
CA PHE A 68 -10.82 4.20 -4.36
C PHE A 68 -10.74 5.10 -5.57
N VAL A 69 -11.73 5.10 -6.46
CA VAL A 69 -11.72 5.96 -7.64
C VAL A 69 -11.79 7.44 -7.24
N ASP A 70 -12.69 7.78 -6.31
CA ASP A 70 -12.98 9.16 -5.93
C ASP A 70 -12.09 9.72 -4.79
N SER A 71 -11.25 8.89 -4.16
CA SER A 71 -10.37 9.33 -3.07
C SER A 71 -9.13 10.09 -3.54
N ASP A 72 -8.45 10.66 -2.55
CA ASP A 72 -7.14 11.28 -2.71
C ASP A 72 -5.96 10.31 -2.66
N TYR A 73 -6.13 9.03 -2.28
CA TYR A 73 -4.98 8.09 -2.23
C TYR A 73 -4.56 7.59 -3.63
N GLU A 74 -3.25 7.49 -3.86
CA GLU A 74 -2.65 7.10 -5.15
C GLU A 74 -2.37 5.60 -5.27
N LEU A 75 -2.14 4.95 -4.12
CA LEU A 75 -1.76 3.54 -4.03
C LEU A 75 -2.31 2.91 -2.75
N VAL A 76 -2.75 1.65 -2.85
CA VAL A 76 -3.10 0.81 -1.71
C VAL A 76 -2.31 -0.49 -1.81
N LEU A 77 -1.66 -0.87 -0.72
CA LEU A 77 -0.97 -2.13 -0.53
C LEU A 77 -1.71 -2.93 0.54
N LEU A 78 -2.16 -4.12 0.15
CA LEU A 78 -2.76 -5.10 1.04
C LEU A 78 -1.84 -6.30 1.11
N LEU A 79 -1.48 -6.71 2.32
CA LEU A 79 -0.61 -7.86 2.56
C LEU A 79 -1.21 -8.73 3.65
N ALA A 80 -1.33 -10.03 3.37
CA ALA A 80 -1.73 -11.06 4.32
C ALA A 80 -0.67 -12.18 4.36
N ASP A 81 -0.27 -12.55 5.57
CA ASP A 81 0.67 -13.62 5.90
C ASP A 81 2.00 -13.60 5.10
N SER A 82 2.46 -12.39 4.73
CA SER A 82 3.66 -12.17 3.90
C SER A 82 3.66 -12.91 2.55
N SER A 83 2.53 -13.48 2.14
CA SER A 83 2.42 -14.40 1.00
C SER A 83 1.39 -13.92 -0.01
N TYR A 84 0.33 -13.26 0.46
CA TYR A 84 -0.68 -12.67 -0.39
C TYR A 84 -0.49 -11.17 -0.42
N VAL A 85 -0.17 -10.64 -1.60
CA VAL A 85 0.07 -9.22 -1.81
C VAL A 85 -0.85 -8.73 -2.92
N SER A 86 -1.68 -7.74 -2.62
CA SER A 86 -2.45 -7.00 -3.62
C SER A 86 -2.02 -5.55 -3.63
N ILE A 87 -1.77 -4.99 -4.82
CA ILE A 87 -1.42 -3.59 -5.00
C ILE A 87 -2.39 -2.95 -5.97
N TYR A 88 -3.08 -1.91 -5.50
CA TYR A 88 -3.94 -1.05 -6.30
C TYR A 88 -3.23 0.27 -6.50
N CYS A 89 -3.19 0.78 -7.73
CA CYS A 89 -2.53 2.05 -8.03
C CYS A 89 -3.25 2.79 -9.16
N LYS A 90 -3.47 4.09 -8.98
CA LYS A 90 -4.14 4.94 -9.98
C LYS A 90 -3.24 5.26 -11.19
N ASP A 91 -1.92 5.28 -10.98
CA ASP A 91 -0.96 5.54 -12.06
C ASP A 91 -0.58 4.24 -12.78
N ARG A 92 -1.00 4.13 -14.03
CA ARG A 92 -0.71 2.98 -14.90
C ARG A 92 0.79 2.73 -15.10
N ASN A 93 1.60 3.79 -15.21
CA ASN A 93 3.05 3.63 -15.37
C ASN A 93 3.70 3.08 -14.10
N VAL A 94 3.14 3.41 -12.93
CA VAL A 94 3.63 2.90 -11.64
C VAL A 94 3.27 1.43 -11.48
N ILE A 95 2.01 1.04 -11.75
CA ILE A 95 1.61 -0.38 -11.63
C ILE A 95 2.37 -1.28 -12.61
N GLU A 96 2.62 -0.82 -13.84
CA GLU A 96 3.42 -1.58 -14.82
C GLU A 96 4.86 -1.79 -14.34
N LYS A 97 5.48 -0.78 -13.71
CA LYS A 97 6.83 -0.91 -13.12
C LYS A 97 6.84 -1.87 -11.93
N LEU A 98 5.82 -1.84 -11.08
CA LEU A 98 5.67 -2.74 -9.94
C LEU A 98 5.50 -4.19 -10.40
N PHE A 99 4.67 -4.41 -11.42
CA PHE A 99 4.47 -5.72 -12.02
C PHE A 99 5.78 -6.30 -12.57
N ILE A 100 6.52 -5.52 -13.37
CA ILE A 100 7.84 -5.93 -13.89
C ILE A 100 8.83 -6.20 -12.74
N ASN A 101 8.79 -5.41 -11.67
CA ASN A 101 9.64 -5.61 -10.52
C ASN A 101 9.31 -6.93 -9.79
N ALA A 102 8.03 -7.27 -9.59
CA ALA A 102 7.62 -8.52 -8.97
C ALA A 102 8.11 -9.74 -9.78
N LEU A 103 7.93 -9.70 -11.12
CA LEU A 103 8.43 -10.76 -12.01
C LEU A 103 9.95 -10.94 -11.96
N LYS A 104 10.71 -9.87 -11.69
CA LYS A 104 12.18 -9.93 -11.59
C LYS A 104 12.69 -10.44 -10.24
N ASN A 105 11.86 -10.39 -9.21
CA ASN A 105 12.22 -10.83 -7.85
C ASN A 105 11.61 -12.20 -7.54
N ASP A 106 11.40 -13.04 -8.56
CA ASP A 106 10.91 -14.42 -8.46
C ASP A 106 9.61 -14.57 -7.64
N SER A 107 8.75 -13.55 -7.67
CA SER A 107 7.42 -13.65 -7.06
C SER A 107 6.57 -14.66 -7.83
N GLU A 108 5.88 -15.53 -7.12
CA GLU A 108 4.99 -16.53 -7.71
C GLU A 108 3.63 -15.93 -8.04
N GLU A 109 2.96 -16.44 -9.08
CA GLU A 109 1.56 -16.12 -9.42
C GLU A 109 1.24 -14.62 -9.62
N VAL A 110 2.21 -13.83 -10.08
CA VAL A 110 2.01 -12.38 -10.33
C VAL A 110 1.00 -12.16 -11.45
N GLN A 111 -0.11 -11.48 -11.13
CA GLN A 111 -1.20 -11.18 -12.06
C GLN A 111 -1.65 -9.72 -11.90
N LEU A 112 -2.19 -9.14 -12.97
CA LEU A 112 -2.85 -7.83 -12.90
C LEU A 112 -4.29 -8.04 -12.43
N ILE A 113 -4.72 -7.23 -11.45
CA ILE A 113 -6.10 -7.21 -10.96
C ILE A 113 -6.97 -6.51 -12.00
N THR A 114 -8.08 -7.15 -12.36
CA THR A 114 -9.13 -6.62 -13.24
C THR A 114 -10.49 -6.98 -12.68
N ASP A 115 -11.53 -6.26 -13.10
CA ASP A 115 -12.93 -6.54 -12.72
C ASP A 115 -13.37 -7.98 -13.04
N ASP A 116 -12.66 -8.67 -13.94
CA ASP A 116 -12.94 -10.05 -14.32
C ASP A 116 -12.35 -11.09 -13.34
N ASN A 117 -11.25 -10.76 -12.64
CA ASN A 117 -10.49 -11.71 -11.82
C ASN A 117 -10.50 -11.39 -10.32
N ASP A 118 -10.99 -10.21 -9.94
CA ASP A 118 -11.14 -9.79 -8.56
C ASP A 118 -12.56 -9.32 -8.31
N THR A 119 -13.30 -10.09 -7.52
CA THR A 119 -14.69 -9.80 -7.18
C THR A 119 -14.81 -9.11 -5.81
N ARG A 120 -13.70 -8.63 -5.24
CA ARG A 120 -13.72 -7.94 -3.94
C ARG A 120 -14.38 -6.59 -4.10
N THR A 121 -15.39 -6.33 -3.28
CA THR A 121 -16.07 -5.03 -3.20
C THR A 121 -15.42 -4.09 -2.17
N GLY A 122 -14.30 -4.50 -1.55
CA GLY A 122 -13.62 -3.76 -0.47
C GLY A 122 -12.11 -4.07 -0.43
N LEU A 123 -11.33 -3.09 0.04
CA LEU A 123 -9.86 -3.11 0.05
C LEU A 123 -9.29 -3.39 1.45
N THR A 124 -9.64 -4.53 2.02
CA THR A 124 -9.18 -4.95 3.36
C THR A 124 -8.71 -6.40 3.33
N VAL A 125 -7.79 -6.76 4.23
CA VAL A 125 -7.31 -8.14 4.44
C VAL A 125 -7.92 -8.76 5.69
#